data_AF-A0A527G5L1-F1
#
_entry.id   AF-A0A527G5L1-F1
#
_cell.length_a   1.000
_cell.length_b   1.000
_cell.length_c   1.000
_cell.angle_alpha   90.00
_cell.angle_beta   90.00
_cell.angle_gamma   90.00
#
_symmetry.space_group_name_H-M   'P 1'
#
loop_
_entity.id
_entity.type
_entity.pdbx_description
1 polymer ?
#
loop_
_entity_poly.entity_id
_entity_poly.type
_entity_poly.pdbx_seq_one_letter_code
_entity_poly.pdbx_strand_id
1 'polypeptide(L)'
;ISDRWRGFEDIADSRHLANRVERSVVDALASAVRDAYPRLSHRYYAMKARWLGMEVMNHWDRNAPLPDTPQAIIGWDEARNTVLSAYQRFSPDMAEIARTFFDRNWIDAPVRPGKSPGAFAHPTVPSAHPYVLLNYMGK
;
A
#
# COMPACT_ATOMS: atom_id res chain seq x y z
N ILE A 1 22.29 15.97 -11.27
CA ILE A 1 22.83 17.02 -12.18
C ILE A 1 21.82 18.17 -12.31
N SER A 2 20.59 17.91 -12.76
CA SER A 2 19.51 18.93 -12.81
C SER A 2 19.31 19.69 -11.50
N ASP A 3 19.22 19.00 -10.36
CA ASP A 3 18.88 19.65 -9.09
C ASP A 3 19.96 20.65 -8.63
N ARG A 4 21.24 20.33 -8.88
CA ARG A 4 22.36 21.25 -8.63
C ARG A 4 22.31 22.47 -9.54
N TRP A 5 21.96 22.31 -10.83
CA TRP A 5 21.81 23.44 -11.75
C TRP A 5 20.64 24.35 -11.41
N ARG A 6 19.61 23.81 -10.75
CA ARG A 6 18.46 24.57 -10.25
C ARG A 6 18.71 25.22 -8.88
N GLY A 7 19.92 25.10 -8.34
CA GLY A 7 20.29 25.70 -7.06
C GLY A 7 19.64 25.04 -5.84
N PHE A 8 19.14 23.82 -5.97
CA PHE A 8 18.65 23.06 -4.81
C PHE A 8 19.81 22.65 -3.91
N GLU A 9 19.67 22.87 -2.61
CA GLU A 9 20.71 22.67 -1.61
C GLU A 9 20.73 21.21 -1.12
N ASP A 10 19.56 20.60 -1.02
CA ASP A 10 19.40 19.21 -0.61
C ASP A 10 18.58 18.41 -1.62
N ILE A 11 18.86 17.10 -1.66
CA ILE A 11 18.31 16.18 -2.67
C ILE A 11 16.77 16.10 -2.65
N ALA A 12 16.13 16.46 -1.55
CA ALA A 12 14.68 16.43 -1.42
C ALA A 12 14.00 17.73 -1.86
N ASP A 13 14.72 18.84 -2.05
CA ASP A 13 14.12 20.15 -2.36
C ASP A 13 13.27 20.13 -3.63
N SER A 14 13.75 19.46 -4.67
CA SER A 14 13.02 19.36 -5.94
C SER A 14 11.68 18.62 -5.77
N ARG A 15 11.60 17.67 -4.82
CA ARG A 15 10.36 16.96 -4.45
C ARG A 15 9.47 17.80 -3.54
N HIS A 16 10.05 18.48 -2.56
CA HIS A 16 9.35 19.43 -1.68
C HIS A 16 8.61 20.49 -2.50
N LEU A 17 9.31 21.12 -3.45
CA LEU A 17 8.73 22.11 -4.35
C LEU A 17 7.62 21.52 -5.24
N ALA A 18 7.85 20.36 -5.85
CA ALA A 18 6.86 19.71 -6.72
C ALA A 18 5.57 19.35 -5.96
N ASN A 19 5.70 18.93 -4.71
CA ASN A 19 4.59 18.59 -3.83
C ASN A 19 3.99 19.80 -3.10
N ARG A 20 4.61 20.99 -3.22
CA ARG A 20 4.25 22.21 -2.48
C ARG A 20 4.25 22.01 -0.96
N VAL A 21 5.30 21.39 -0.45
CA VAL A 21 5.48 21.10 0.98
C VAL A 21 6.81 21.69 1.45
N GLU A 22 6.80 22.37 2.58
CA GLU A 22 8.01 22.90 3.22
C GLU A 22 8.84 21.78 3.86
N ARG A 23 10.16 21.90 3.81
CA ARG A 23 11.11 20.95 4.42
C ARG A 23 10.77 20.65 5.88
N SER A 24 10.48 21.68 6.66
CA SER A 24 10.16 21.56 8.10
C SER A 24 8.94 20.68 8.36
N VAL A 25 7.98 20.61 7.44
CA VAL A 25 6.81 19.73 7.56
C VAL A 25 7.21 18.27 7.41
N VAL A 26 8.07 17.97 6.43
CA VAL A 26 8.60 16.60 6.21
C VAL A 26 9.47 16.17 7.39
N ASP A 27 10.33 17.07 7.87
CA ASP A 27 11.20 16.81 9.03
C ASP A 27 10.40 16.60 10.32
N ALA A 28 9.32 17.37 10.51
CA ALA A 28 8.41 17.21 11.64
C ALA A 28 7.72 15.84 11.60
N LEU A 29 7.21 15.41 10.44
CA LEU A 29 6.63 14.09 10.27
C LEU A 29 7.64 12.98 10.56
N ALA A 30 8.84 13.06 9.98
CA ALA A 30 9.88 12.05 10.16
C ALA A 30 10.32 11.94 11.61
N SER A 31 10.46 13.06 12.32
CA SER A 31 10.82 13.09 13.73
C SER A 31 9.70 12.53 14.61
N ALA A 32 8.46 12.96 14.41
CA ALA A 32 7.30 12.44 15.14
C ALA A 32 7.15 10.92 15.00
N VAL A 33 7.38 10.38 13.80
CA VAL A 33 7.35 8.93 13.55
C VAL A 33 8.49 8.21 14.29
N ARG A 34 9.73 8.72 14.21
CA ARG A 34 10.89 8.14 14.90
C ARG A 34 10.73 8.13 16.41
N ASP A 35 10.26 9.23 16.97
CA ASP A 35 10.03 9.37 18.42
C ASP A 35 8.95 8.39 18.92
N ALA A 36 8.02 8.00 18.05
CA ALA A 36 6.99 7.01 18.36
C ALA A 36 7.46 5.55 18.25
N TYR A 37 8.63 5.27 17.63
CA TYR A 37 9.11 3.89 17.40
C TYR A 37 9.18 3.04 18.67
N PRO A 38 9.75 3.50 19.81
CA PRO A 38 9.82 2.70 21.02
C PRO A 38 8.44 2.28 21.54
N ARG A 39 7.47 3.21 21.50
CA ARG A 39 6.13 2.99 22.06
C ARG A 39 5.22 2.15 21.16
N LEU A 40 5.41 2.25 19.84
CA LEU A 40 4.56 1.58 18.84
C LEU A 40 5.25 0.38 18.20
N SER A 41 6.20 0.62 17.30
CA SER A 41 6.81 -0.43 16.49
C SER A 41 7.63 -1.43 17.33
N HIS A 42 8.47 -0.95 18.24
CA HIS A 42 9.30 -1.84 19.08
C HIS A 42 8.43 -2.66 20.03
N ARG A 43 7.42 -2.04 20.64
CA ARG A 43 6.43 -2.74 21.47
C ARG A 43 5.69 -3.82 20.69
N TYR A 44 5.26 -3.53 19.46
CA TYR A 44 4.61 -4.51 18.59
C TYR A 44 5.53 -5.70 18.29
N TYR A 45 6.78 -5.45 17.89
CA TYR A 45 7.71 -6.54 17.56
C TYR A 45 8.13 -7.36 18.78
N ALA A 46 8.26 -6.75 19.96
CA ALA A 46 8.46 -7.49 21.22
C ALA A 46 7.25 -8.39 21.54
N MET A 47 6.03 -7.91 21.29
CA MET A 47 4.82 -8.72 21.45
C MET A 47 4.76 -9.86 20.41
N LYS A 48 5.06 -9.57 19.15
CA LYS A 48 5.11 -10.57 18.08
C LYS A 48 6.17 -11.65 18.35
N ALA A 49 7.32 -11.29 18.92
CA ALA A 49 8.37 -12.25 19.30
C ALA A 49 7.84 -13.26 20.32
N ARG A 50 7.17 -12.76 21.38
CA ARG A 50 6.52 -13.62 22.37
C ARG A 50 5.48 -14.56 21.76
N TRP A 51 4.65 -14.06 20.83
CA TRP A 51 3.66 -14.90 20.15
C TRP A 51 4.28 -15.97 19.24
N LEU A 52 5.48 -15.73 18.72
CA LEU A 52 6.23 -16.69 17.92
C LEU A 52 7.14 -17.60 18.79
N GLY A 53 7.11 -17.46 20.12
CA GLY A 53 7.98 -18.23 21.02
C GLY A 53 9.47 -17.86 20.89
N MET A 54 9.77 -16.65 20.42
CA MET A 54 11.13 -16.16 20.20
C MET A 54 11.55 -15.18 21.29
N GLU A 55 12.80 -15.26 21.72
CA GLU A 55 13.40 -14.29 22.64
C GLU A 55 13.72 -12.97 21.92
N VAL A 56 14.27 -13.05 20.71
CA VAL A 56 14.60 -11.92 19.85
C VAL A 56 14.13 -12.22 18.43
N MET A 57 13.47 -11.23 17.80
CA MET A 57 13.00 -11.31 16.43
C MET A 57 14.03 -10.75 15.45
N ASN A 58 14.39 -11.52 14.42
CA ASN A 58 15.26 -11.02 13.35
C ASN A 58 14.46 -10.25 12.30
N HIS A 59 15.18 -9.57 11.41
CA HIS A 59 14.55 -8.78 10.35
C HIS A 59 13.69 -9.64 9.40
N TRP A 60 14.11 -10.87 9.09
CA TRP A 60 13.37 -11.77 8.19
C TRP A 60 12.09 -12.36 8.82
N ASP A 61 11.98 -12.37 10.16
CA ASP A 61 10.81 -12.87 10.89
C ASP A 61 9.64 -11.86 10.90
N ARG A 62 9.89 -10.61 10.47
CA ARG A 62 8.91 -9.52 10.48
C ARG A 62 7.64 -9.84 9.71
N ASN A 63 7.75 -10.63 8.64
CA ASN A 63 6.62 -11.02 7.78
C ASN A 63 6.10 -12.44 8.07
N ALA A 64 6.68 -13.17 9.03
CA ALA A 64 6.19 -14.48 9.41
C ALA A 64 4.74 -14.38 9.93
N PRO A 65 3.83 -15.28 9.50
CA PRO A 65 2.48 -15.33 10.06
C PRO A 65 2.53 -15.76 11.53
N LEU A 66 1.53 -15.36 12.31
CA LEU A 66 1.35 -15.90 13.67
C LEU A 66 0.89 -17.36 13.60
N PRO A 67 1.14 -18.19 14.64
CA PRO A 67 0.82 -19.62 14.62
C PRO A 67 -0.65 -19.91 14.26
N ASP A 68 -1.57 -19.10 14.76
CA ASP A 68 -3.02 -19.28 14.56
C ASP A 68 -3.59 -18.45 13.39
N THR A 69 -2.73 -17.95 12.49
CA THR A 69 -3.20 -17.16 11.34
C THR A 69 -3.99 -18.06 10.38
N PRO A 70 -5.28 -17.76 10.11
CA PRO A 70 -6.06 -18.53 9.15
C PRO A 70 -5.39 -18.55 7.77
N GLN A 71 -5.25 -19.72 7.17
CA GLN A 71 -4.76 -19.89 5.79
C GLN A 71 -5.92 -19.85 4.78
N ALA A 72 -6.91 -18.99 5.03
CA ALA A 72 -8.06 -18.86 4.15
C ALA A 72 -7.60 -18.33 2.78
N ILE A 73 -8.08 -18.98 1.72
CA ILE A 73 -7.93 -18.48 0.36
C ILE A 73 -9.19 -17.69 0.04
N ILE A 74 -9.04 -16.38 -0.18
CA ILE A 74 -10.15 -15.53 -0.60
C ILE A 74 -10.26 -15.68 -2.13
N GLY A 75 -11.40 -16.18 -2.59
CA GLY A 75 -11.66 -16.29 -4.03
C GLY A 75 -11.84 -14.90 -4.67
N TRP A 76 -11.61 -14.77 -5.98
CA TRP A 76 -11.77 -13.49 -6.68
C TRP A 76 -13.17 -12.89 -6.51
N ASP A 77 -14.22 -13.71 -6.59
CA ASP A 77 -15.60 -13.27 -6.39
C ASP A 77 -15.89 -12.82 -4.95
N GLU A 78 -15.29 -13.49 -3.97
CA GLU A 78 -15.40 -13.11 -2.56
C GLU A 78 -14.68 -11.78 -2.30
N ALA A 79 -13.49 -11.59 -2.88
CA ALA A 79 -12.76 -10.34 -2.82
C ALA A 79 -13.54 -9.20 -3.49
N ARG A 80 -14.10 -9.43 -4.68
CA ARG A 80 -14.98 -8.47 -5.36
C ARG A 80 -16.15 -8.07 -4.47
N ASN A 81 -16.86 -9.03 -3.89
CA ASN A 81 -18.03 -8.76 -3.05
C ASN A 81 -17.63 -8.03 -1.75
N THR A 82 -16.47 -8.36 -1.18
CA THR A 82 -15.93 -7.68 0.00
C THR A 82 -15.65 -6.21 -0.31
N VAL A 83 -14.99 -5.92 -1.43
CA VAL A 83 -14.69 -4.54 -1.87
C VAL A 83 -15.97 -3.77 -2.16
N LEU A 84 -16.88 -4.32 -2.98
CA LEU A 84 -18.12 -3.64 -3.35
C LEU A 84 -19.02 -3.39 -2.13
N SER A 85 -19.13 -4.34 -1.21
CA SER A 85 -19.91 -4.15 0.02
C SER A 85 -19.28 -3.12 0.96
N ALA A 86 -17.95 -3.07 1.05
CA ALA A 86 -17.26 -2.06 1.84
C ALA A 86 -17.49 -0.65 1.28
N TYR A 87 -17.36 -0.48 -0.03
CA TYR A 87 -17.69 0.80 -0.67
C TYR A 87 -19.16 1.14 -0.52
N GLN A 88 -20.08 0.19 -0.71
CA GLN A 88 -21.51 0.45 -0.59
C GLN A 88 -21.89 0.99 0.80
N ARG A 89 -21.27 0.46 1.86
CA ARG A 89 -21.49 0.95 3.24
C ARG A 89 -20.94 2.36 3.48
N PHE A 90 -19.92 2.76 2.73
CA PHE A 90 -19.30 4.08 2.86
C PHE A 90 -19.99 5.12 1.95
N SER A 91 -20.16 4.80 0.67
CA SER A 91 -20.79 5.63 -0.34
C SER A 91 -21.30 4.76 -1.52
N PRO A 92 -22.61 4.80 -1.83
CA PRO A 92 -23.16 4.13 -3.01
C PRO A 92 -22.45 4.51 -4.32
N ASP A 93 -22.09 5.79 -4.50
CA ASP A 93 -21.44 6.27 -5.71
C ASP A 93 -20.05 5.63 -5.91
N MET A 94 -19.29 5.46 -4.81
CA MET A 94 -18.00 4.78 -4.88
C MET A 94 -18.14 3.30 -5.22
N ALA A 95 -19.21 2.65 -4.74
CA ALA A 95 -19.49 1.25 -5.08
C ALA A 95 -19.80 1.09 -6.57
N GLU A 96 -20.53 2.03 -7.15
CA GLU A 96 -20.86 2.01 -8.57
C GLU A 96 -19.64 2.27 -9.47
N ILE A 97 -18.77 3.20 -9.07
CA ILE A 97 -17.47 3.41 -9.73
C ILE A 97 -16.65 2.11 -9.68
N ALA A 98 -16.50 1.50 -8.49
CA ALA A 98 -15.74 0.26 -8.34
C ALA A 98 -16.35 -0.89 -9.13
N ARG A 99 -17.68 -1.03 -9.15
CA ARG A 99 -18.41 -2.05 -9.91
C ARG A 99 -18.09 -1.97 -11.40
N THR A 100 -18.04 -0.75 -11.95
CA THR A 100 -17.67 -0.53 -13.36
C THR A 100 -16.32 -1.17 -13.71
N PHE A 101 -15.32 -1.10 -12.82
CA PHE A 101 -14.02 -1.71 -13.09
C PHE A 101 -14.07 -3.23 -13.16
N PHE A 102 -14.87 -3.87 -12.30
CA PHE A 102 -15.06 -5.32 -12.34
C PHE A 102 -15.86 -5.74 -13.58
N ASP A 103 -16.99 -5.08 -13.84
CA ASP A 103 -17.91 -5.47 -14.92
C ASP A 103 -17.31 -5.24 -16.32
N ARG A 104 -16.43 -4.25 -16.45
CA ARG A 104 -15.77 -3.91 -17.72
C ARG A 104 -14.39 -4.54 -17.91
N ASN A 105 -13.94 -5.40 -16.98
CA ASN A 105 -12.60 -6.00 -16.98
C ASN A 105 -11.46 -4.96 -17.04
N TRP A 106 -11.57 -3.87 -16.27
CA TRP A 106 -10.52 -2.84 -16.15
C TRP A 106 -9.47 -3.18 -15.08
N ILE A 107 -9.55 -4.40 -14.55
CA ILE A 107 -8.67 -4.93 -13.53
C ILE A 107 -7.92 -6.14 -14.10
N ASP A 108 -6.62 -6.00 -14.30
CA ASP A 108 -5.75 -7.13 -14.64
C ASP A 108 -5.28 -7.81 -13.35
N ALA A 109 -6.04 -8.79 -12.87
CA ALA A 109 -5.84 -9.41 -11.56
C ALA A 109 -4.94 -10.67 -11.50
N PRO A 110 -5.02 -11.63 -12.44
CA PRO A 110 -4.29 -12.89 -12.30
C PRO A 110 -2.77 -12.73 -12.39
N VAL A 111 -2.03 -13.59 -11.67
CA VAL A 111 -0.58 -13.72 -11.81
C VAL A 111 -0.27 -14.47 -13.11
N ARG A 112 0.69 -13.97 -13.91
CA ARG A 112 1.16 -14.67 -15.12
C ARG A 112 2.67 -14.47 -15.34
N PRO A 113 3.38 -15.44 -15.95
CA PRO A 113 4.79 -15.27 -16.30
C PRO A 113 5.02 -13.99 -17.11
N GLY A 114 6.05 -13.22 -16.74
CA GLY A 114 6.40 -11.97 -17.40
C GLY A 114 5.53 -10.75 -17.06
N LYS A 115 4.48 -10.88 -16.23
CA LYS A 115 3.71 -9.72 -15.73
C LYS A 115 4.51 -8.95 -14.68
N SER A 116 4.39 -7.63 -14.72
CA SER A 116 5.02 -6.74 -13.73
C SER A 116 4.56 -7.07 -12.30
N PRO A 117 5.47 -7.03 -11.31
CA PRO A 117 5.13 -7.36 -9.93
C PRO A 117 4.33 -6.24 -9.26
N GLY A 118 3.76 -6.56 -8.09
CA GLY A 118 3.06 -5.60 -7.25
C GLY A 118 1.66 -5.26 -7.76
N ALA A 119 1.22 -4.03 -7.47
CA ALA A 119 -0.05 -3.48 -7.90
C ALA A 119 0.09 -1.98 -8.19
N PHE A 120 -0.68 -1.46 -9.13
CA PHE A 120 -0.79 -0.03 -9.40
C PHE A 120 -2.16 0.33 -9.97
N ALA A 121 -2.54 1.60 -9.82
CA ALA A 121 -3.62 2.22 -10.57
C ALA A 121 -3.01 3.27 -11.49
N HIS A 122 -3.33 3.22 -12.79
CA HIS A 122 -2.79 4.16 -13.76
C HIS A 122 -3.90 5.08 -14.26
N PRO A 123 -3.80 6.41 -14.01
CA PRO A 123 -4.72 7.36 -14.61
C PRO A 123 -4.46 7.47 -16.11
N THR A 124 -5.47 7.83 -16.89
CA THR A 124 -5.36 7.96 -18.35
C THR A 124 -5.88 9.31 -18.81
N VAL A 125 -5.99 9.51 -20.13
CA VAL A 125 -6.56 10.72 -20.73
C VAL A 125 -8.10 10.68 -20.66
N PRO A 126 -8.81 11.83 -20.77
CA PRO A 126 -10.27 11.86 -20.62
C PRO A 126 -11.06 10.94 -21.57
N SER A 127 -10.49 10.57 -22.72
CA SER A 127 -11.10 9.66 -23.69
C SER A 127 -10.85 8.17 -23.40
N ALA A 128 -10.05 7.85 -22.39
CA ALA A 128 -9.74 6.48 -21.99
C ALA A 128 -10.14 6.27 -20.53
N HIS A 129 -10.49 5.04 -20.18
CA HIS A 129 -10.72 4.67 -18.79
C HIS A 129 -9.38 4.36 -18.10
N PRO A 130 -9.30 4.52 -16.77
CA PRO A 130 -8.16 4.05 -15.99
C PRO A 130 -8.11 2.52 -15.92
N TYR A 131 -6.95 2.00 -15.50
CA TYR A 131 -6.74 0.57 -15.27
C TYR A 131 -6.11 0.31 -13.91
N VAL A 132 -6.45 -0.84 -13.34
CA VAL A 132 -5.79 -1.40 -12.15
C VAL A 132 -5.05 -2.66 -12.55
N LEU A 133 -3.77 -2.73 -12.19
CA LEU A 133 -3.00 -3.96 -12.23
C LEU A 133 -2.80 -4.46 -10.82
N LEU A 134 -3.03 -5.75 -10.59
CA LEU A 134 -2.62 -6.45 -9.39
C LEU A 134 -2.16 -7.87 -9.72
N ASN A 135 -1.50 -8.49 -8.76
CA ASN A 135 -1.10 -9.89 -8.79
C ASN A 135 -1.86 -10.62 -7.67
N TYR A 136 -3.11 -10.98 -7.94
CA TYR A 136 -3.99 -11.57 -6.93
C TYR A 136 -3.63 -13.04 -6.67
N MET A 137 -3.27 -13.34 -5.43
CA MET A 137 -2.82 -14.67 -4.99
C MET A 137 -3.77 -15.30 -3.96
N GLY A 138 -4.99 -14.77 -3.82
CA GLY A 138 -6.02 -15.33 -2.94
C GLY A 138 -5.80 -15.05 -1.45
N LYS A 139 -5.10 -13.96 -1.12
CA LYS A 139 -4.90 -13.46 0.25
C LYS A 139 -5.00 -11.94 0.26
#